data_AF-A0A7K2X3X6-F1
#
_entry.id   AF-A0A7K2X3X6-F1
#
_cell.length_a   1.000
_cell.length_b   1.000
_cell.length_c   1.000
_cell.angle_alpha   90.00
_cell.angle_beta   90.00
_cell.angle_gamma   90.00
#
_symmetry.space_group_name_H-M   'P 1'
#
loop_
_entity.id
_entity.type
_entity.pdbx_description
1 polymer ?
#
loop_
_entity_poly.entity_id
_entity_poly.type
_entity_poly.pdbx_seq_one_letter_code
_entity_poly.pdbx_strand_id
1 'polypeptide(L)' 'ERVGVHDDFFALGGHSLLATRLLAEVRSLLGAAVTVRAFFAGPTVAGLAQSVTAAGTAPADEPPVVRRARRAARA' A
#
# COMPACT_ATOMS: atom_id res chain seq x y z
N GLU A 1 5.91 -13.87 -21.35
CA GLU A 1 5.32 -12.51 -21.27
C GLU A 1 6.23 -11.59 -20.48
N ARG A 2 6.15 -10.28 -20.74
CA ARG A 2 6.86 -9.25 -19.96
C ARG A 2 5.81 -8.29 -19.42
N VAL A 3 5.88 -8.00 -18.13
CA VAL A 3 5.03 -7.01 -17.46
C VAL A 3 5.75 -5.67 -17.46
N GLY A 4 5.12 -4.63 -18.00
CA GLY A 4 5.57 -3.25 -18.00
C GLY A 4 5.31 -2.56 -16.66
N VAL A 5 6.07 -1.49 -16.38
CA VAL A 5 5.95 -0.75 -15.11
C VAL A 5 4.63 0.03 -14.98
N HIS A 6 3.93 0.24 -16.10
CA HIS A 6 2.64 0.92 -16.18
C HIS A 6 1.48 -0.06 -16.40
N ASP A 7 1.75 -1.36 -16.44
CA ASP A 7 0.68 -2.34 -16.61
C ASP A 7 -0.17 -2.38 -15.34
N ASP A 8 -1.47 -2.37 -15.55
CA ASP A 8 -2.44 -2.40 -14.47
C ASP A 8 -2.48 -3.80 -13.84
N PHE A 9 -2.27 -3.85 -12.53
CA PHE A 9 -2.23 -5.08 -11.75
C PHE A 9 -3.52 -5.91 -11.90
N PHE A 10 -4.68 -5.28 -12.00
CA PHE A 10 -5.97 -5.97 -12.12
C PHE A 10 -6.22 -6.42 -13.56
N ALA A 11 -5.78 -5.66 -14.56
CA ALA A 11 -5.80 -6.09 -15.96
C ALA A 11 -4.94 -7.34 -16.21
N LEU A 12 -3.88 -7.54 -15.41
CA LEU A 12 -3.05 -8.74 -15.41
C LEU A 12 -3.63 -9.90 -14.58
N GLY A 13 -4.87 -9.78 -14.07
CA GLY A 13 -5.54 -10.81 -13.28
C GLY A 13 -5.28 -10.74 -11.77
N GLY A 14 -4.65 -9.66 -11.28
CA GLY A 14 -4.49 -9.40 -9.86
C GLY A 14 -5.84 -9.23 -9.14
N HIS A 15 -5.88 -9.54 -7.85
CA HIS A 15 -7.09 -9.44 -7.02
C HIS A 15 -6.74 -9.08 -5.58
N SER A 16 -7.75 -8.79 -4.75
CA SER A 16 -7.58 -8.22 -3.40
C SER A 16 -6.63 -9.02 -2.49
N LEU A 17 -6.71 -10.35 -2.52
CA LEU A 17 -5.80 -11.19 -1.73
C LEU A 17 -4.34 -11.07 -2.19
N LEU A 18 -4.10 -11.03 -3.51
CA LEU A 18 -2.75 -10.82 -4.04
C LEU A 18 -2.24 -9.41 -3.76
N ALA A 19 -3.11 -8.39 -3.85
CA ALA A 19 -2.77 -7.02 -3.49
C ALA A 19 -2.38 -6.92 -2.00
N THR A 20 -3.14 -7.54 -1.10
CA THR A 20 -2.80 -7.57 0.34
C THR A 20 -1.46 -8.24 0.60
N ARG A 21 -1.18 -9.38 -0.06
CA ARG A 21 0.12 -10.06 0.04
C ARG A 21 1.25 -9.20 -0.50
N LEU A 22 1.07 -8.58 -1.66
CA LEU A 22 2.03 -7.65 -2.25
C LEU A 22 2.38 -6.51 -1.30
N LEU A 23 1.38 -5.87 -0.69
CA LEU A 23 1.61 -4.76 0.24
C LEU A 23 2.29 -5.22 1.54
N ALA A 24 2.01 -6.43 2.02
CA ALA A 24 2.71 -7.01 3.16
C ALA A 24 4.19 -7.26 2.84
N GLU A 25 4.50 -7.79 1.65
CA GLU A 25 5.88 -8.01 1.20
C GLU A 25 6.63 -6.69 1.01
N VAL A 26 6.00 -5.68 0.41
CA VAL A 26 6.58 -4.34 0.27
C VAL A 26 6.97 -3.78 1.64
N ARG A 27 6.09 -3.90 2.64
CA ARG A 27 6.39 -3.48 4.01
C ARG A 27 7.55 -4.27 4.61
N SER A 28 7.55 -5.60 4.44
CA SER A 28 8.58 -6.49 4.97
C SER A 28 9.96 -6.19 4.39
N LEU A 29 10.04 -6.01 3.07
CA LEU A 29 11.30 -5.84 2.33
C LEU A 29 11.82 -4.41 2.35
N LEU A 30 10.93 -3.42 2.32
CA LEU A 30 11.30 -2.00 2.13
C LEU A 30 11.02 -1.14 3.36
N GLY A 31 10.40 -1.67 4.42
CA GLY A 31 9.98 -0.90 5.60
C GLY A 31 8.91 0.16 5.28
N ALA A 32 8.33 0.16 4.08
CA ALA A 32 7.39 1.16 3.62
C ALA A 32 5.95 0.72 3.87
N ALA A 33 5.21 1.50 4.65
CA ALA A 33 3.80 1.24 4.94
C ALA A 33 2.89 1.87 3.85
N VAL A 34 2.78 1.22 2.70
CA VAL A 34 1.86 1.65 1.63
C VAL A 34 0.41 1.29 2.01
N THR A 35 -0.46 2.30 2.08
CA THR A 35 -1.88 2.06 2.33
C THR A 35 -2.57 1.40 1.14
N VAL A 36 -3.58 0.57 1.39
CA VAL A 36 -4.42 -0.02 0.33
C VAL A 36 -5.00 1.09 -0.56
N ARG A 37 -5.48 2.20 0.02
CA ARG A 37 -5.99 3.34 -0.75
C ARG A 37 -4.95 3.92 -1.71
N ALA A 38 -3.70 4.06 -1.28
CA ALA A 38 -2.62 4.58 -2.13
C ALA A 38 -2.30 3.62 -3.29
N PHE A 39 -2.23 2.31 -3.01
CA PHE A 39 -2.04 1.31 -4.06
C PHE A 39 -3.15 1.34 -5.11
N PHE A 40 -4.41 1.41 -4.69
CA PHE A 40 -5.55 1.45 -5.60
C PHE A 40 -5.65 2.75 -6.42
N ALA A 41 -4.98 3.84 -6.01
CA ALA A 41 -4.95 5.07 -6.79
C ALA A 41 -4.04 4.98 -8.03
N GLY A 42 -3.12 4.02 -8.05
CA GLY A 42 -2.24 3.75 -9.19
C GLY A 42 -1.71 2.32 -9.11
N PRO A 43 -2.53 1.31 -9.43
CA PRO A 43 -2.22 -0.11 -9.22
C PRO A 43 -1.26 -0.65 -10.29
N THR A 44 -0.13 0.03 -10.44
CA THR A 44 0.97 -0.29 -11.36
C THR A 44 2.27 -0.33 -10.55
N VAL A 45 3.32 -0.91 -11.11
CA VAL A 45 4.65 -0.91 -10.45
C VAL A 45 5.14 0.53 -10.25
N ALA A 46 4.94 1.40 -11.24
CA ALA A 46 5.33 2.81 -11.16
C ALA A 46 4.54 3.56 -10.06
N GLY A 47 3.24 3.34 -9.94
CA GLY A 47 2.41 3.96 -8.90
C GLY A 47 2.73 3.46 -7.49
N LEU A 48 3.03 2.16 -7.36
CA LEU A 48 3.49 1.57 -6.11
C LEU A 48 4.86 2.14 -5.70
N ALA A 49 5.80 2.27 -6.64
CA ALA A 49 7.13 2.85 -6.37
C ALA A 49 7.01 4.30 -5.86
N GLN A 50 6.16 5.12 -6.49
CA GLN A 50 5.88 6.48 -6.02
C GLN A 50 5.29 6.47 -4.60
N SER A 51 4.37 5.54 -4.32
CA SER A 51 3.75 5.40 -2.99
C SER A 51 4.77 4.99 -1.93
N VAL A 52 5.71 4.11 -2.26
CA VAL A 52 6.82 3.70 -1.38
C VAL A 52 7.73 4.89 -1.09
N THR A 53 8.12 5.66 -2.11
CA THR A 53 8.96 6.85 -1.92
C THR A 53 8.25 7.91 -1.06
N ALA A 54 6.94 8.09 -1.26
CA ALA A 54 6.14 9.05 -0.50
C ALA A 54 5.89 8.63 0.96
N ALA A 55 5.78 7.33 1.25
CA ALA A 55 5.57 6.82 2.60
C ALA A 55 6.81 7.02 3.50
N GLY A 56 8.00 7.16 2.90
CA GLY A 56 9.27 7.12 3.61
C GLY A 56 9.55 5.74 4.22
N THR A 57 10.80 5.46 4.56
CA THR A 57 11.12 4.32 5.43
C THR A 57 10.67 4.66 6.84
N ALA A 58 9.47 4.26 7.21
CA ALA A 58 9.08 4.26 8.62
C ALA A 58 9.93 3.19 9.32
N PRO A 59 10.58 3.48 10.46
CA PRO A 59 11.27 2.44 11.22
C PRO A 59 10.28 1.31 11.53
N ALA A 60 10.73 0.07 11.34
CA ALA A 60 9.91 -1.14 11.30
C ALA A 60 9.10 -1.44 12.59
N ASP A 61 9.25 -0.63 13.63
CA ASP A 61 8.73 -0.83 14.98
C ASP A 61 7.53 0.06 15.34
N GLU A 62 7.06 0.94 14.44
CA GLU A 62 5.92 1.79 14.77
C GLU A 62 4.59 1.07 14.44
N PRO A 63 3.75 0.74 15.45
CA PRO A 63 2.44 0.17 15.20
C PRO A 63 1.59 1.15 14.39
N PRO A 64 0.71 0.68 13.49
CA PRO A 64 -0.03 1.55 12.60
C PRO A 64 -0.84 2.55 13.44
N VAL A 65 -0.58 3.84 13.24
CA VAL A 65 -1.35 4.93 13.85
C VAL A 65 -2.76 4.90 13.26
N VAL A 66 -3.63 4.10 13.88
CA VAL A 66 -5.07 4.16 13.62
C VAL A 66 -5.55 5.45 14.27
N ARG A 67 -5.86 6.45 13.44
CA ARG A 67 -6.51 7.68 13.91
C ARG A 67 -7.89 7.28 14.46
N ARG A 68 -7.98 7.01 15.77
CA ARG A 68 -9.25 6.79 16.45
C ARG A 68 -10.08 8.07 16.26
N ALA A 69 -11.14 7.98 15.48
CA ALA A 69 -12.13 9.03 15.43
C ALA A 69 -12.63 9.25 16.86
N ARG A 70 -12.48 10.47 17.38
CA ARG A 70 -13.10 10.86 18.65
C ARG A 70 -14.61 10.80 18.45
N ARG A 71 -15.26 9.71 18.84
CA ARG A 71 -16.71 9.70 18.98
C ARG A 71 -17.01 10.51 20.24
N ALA A 72 -17.34 11.77 20.01
CA ALA A 72 -17.77 12.70 21.03
C ALA A 72 -18.86 12.06 21.89
N ALA A 73 -18.68 12.15 23.20
CA ALA A 73 -19.75 11.95 24.16
C ALA A 73 -20.89 12.93 23.85
N ARG A 74 -22.09 12.39 23.63
CA ARG A 74 -23.37 13.03 23.93
C ARG A 74 -24.03 12.06 24.90
N ALA A 75 -24.09 12.41 26.19
CA ALA A 75 -25.14 13.21 26.80
C ALA A 75 -26.47 12.45 26.74
#